data_AF-A0A5N5JR64-F1
#
_entry.id   AF-A0A5N5JR64-F1
#
_cell.length_a   1.000
_cell.length_b   1.000
_cell.length_c   1.000
_cell.angle_alpha   90.00
_cell.angle_beta   90.00
_cell.angle_gamma   90.00
#
_symmetry.space_group_name_H-M   'P 1'
#
loop_
_entity.id
_entity.type
_entity.pdbx_description
1 polymer ?
#
loop_
_entity_poly.entity_id
_entity_poly.type
_entity_poly.pdbx_seq_one_letter_code
_entity_poly.pdbx_strand_id
1 'polypeptide(L)'
;MAICRARASLSLLKTKSPFFQYVPLHGFSSSHFSSQFESVGFIGLGNMGSRMANNLIKNGYKVAVHDIGVELSENGNMYVLRGDGMPQIDVETLLNCNVMKMFSDMGVSTKETPFEVAEASDVVITMLPSSSHVLDVYTGPNGVLRCANLMRPQLLIDSSTIDPRTSRTVSVAVSNCILKEKKDHWEKPVMLDAPVSGGVLAAEAGTLTFMVWFLIFLRIPFHFLFLSWFHKFSLELVGFKAARLETRDPILGERQKIFFIQVGGSEDAYLAAKPLFLSMGKNAIYCGGAGTGSAAKICNNLAMAVSMLGVSEAFALGQSLGISAGTLTKVLNTSSARCWSSDSYNPVPGVMEGVPASRNYAGGFASKLMAKDLNLAATSVEEAGLQCPLTYQAHEIYTELCKDGHEIEDFSCVFRHYYSGKDEL
;
A
#
# COMPACT_ATOMS: atom_id res chain seq x y z
N MET A 1 -65.31 -1.72 -58.16
CA MET A 1 -64.28 -0.86 -58.76
C MET A 1 -62.92 -1.38 -58.34
N ALA A 2 -62.05 -1.59 -59.33
CA ALA A 2 -60.59 -1.44 -59.36
C ALA A 2 -59.81 -1.57 -58.01
N ILE A 3 -58.97 -2.61 -57.82
CA ILE A 3 -57.51 -2.64 -58.16
C ILE A 3 -56.71 -1.76 -57.17
N CYS A 4 -55.80 -2.22 -56.31
CA CYS A 4 -54.52 -2.95 -56.49
C CYS A 4 -54.07 -3.52 -55.11
N ARG A 5 -53.80 -4.81 -54.87
CA ARG A 5 -52.56 -5.61 -55.12
C ARG A 5 -51.25 -4.82 -54.79
N ALA A 6 -50.42 -5.25 -53.85
CA ALA A 6 -49.53 -6.42 -54.02
C ALA A 6 -49.27 -7.23 -52.73
N ARG A 7 -49.22 -8.55 -52.94
CA ARG A 7 -48.87 -9.63 -52.00
C ARG A 7 -47.35 -9.85 -52.01
N ALA A 8 -46.81 -10.38 -50.91
CA ALA A 8 -45.89 -11.51 -50.96
C ALA A 8 -45.94 -12.28 -49.64
N SER A 9 -46.77 -13.32 -49.64
CA SER A 9 -46.68 -14.48 -48.77
C SER A 9 -45.47 -15.33 -49.18
N LEU A 10 -44.80 -16.02 -48.25
CA LEU A 10 -44.84 -17.48 -48.21
C LEU A 10 -44.06 -18.02 -47.01
N SER A 11 -44.80 -18.78 -46.20
CA SER A 11 -44.35 -19.79 -45.26
C SER A 11 -43.49 -20.87 -45.93
N LEU A 12 -42.64 -21.55 -45.15
CA LEU A 12 -42.70 -23.02 -44.99
C LEU A 12 -41.76 -23.50 -43.87
N LEU A 13 -42.34 -24.18 -42.88
CA LEU A 13 -41.63 -25.08 -41.96
C LEU A 13 -41.01 -26.25 -42.74
N LYS A 14 -39.84 -26.75 -42.30
CA LYS A 14 -39.70 -28.08 -41.67
C LYS A 14 -38.23 -28.50 -41.41
N THR A 15 -37.98 -28.82 -40.14
CA THR A 15 -37.25 -29.99 -39.60
C THR A 15 -35.74 -30.18 -39.85
N LYS A 16 -34.97 -30.25 -38.76
CA LYS A 16 -34.24 -31.45 -38.23
C LYS A 16 -32.99 -30.99 -37.43
N SER A 17 -32.84 -31.46 -36.19
CA SER A 17 -31.52 -31.55 -35.53
C SER A 17 -30.64 -32.50 -36.37
N PRO A 18 -29.29 -32.36 -36.39
CA PRO A 18 -28.47 -32.95 -35.32
C PRO A 18 -27.05 -32.35 -35.14
N PHE A 19 -26.28 -32.96 -34.25
CA PHE A 19 -24.81 -32.95 -34.10
C PHE A 19 -24.10 -31.77 -33.41
N PHE A 20 -23.72 -32.07 -32.16
CA PHE A 20 -22.49 -31.60 -31.51
C PHE A 20 -21.30 -31.67 -32.48
N GLN A 21 -20.66 -30.53 -32.74
CA GLN A 21 -19.30 -30.49 -33.28
C GLN A 21 -18.35 -29.97 -32.20
N TYR A 22 -17.46 -30.88 -31.82
CA TYR A 22 -16.33 -30.69 -30.93
C TYR A 22 -15.32 -29.76 -31.62
N VAL A 23 -15.11 -28.55 -31.10
CA VAL A 23 -14.00 -27.69 -31.53
C VAL A 23 -12.83 -28.00 -30.59
N PRO A 24 -11.64 -28.37 -31.08
CA PRO A 24 -10.52 -28.72 -30.21
C PRO A 24 -10.05 -27.50 -29.43
N LEU A 25 -9.85 -27.69 -28.13
CA LEU A 25 -9.07 -26.81 -27.27
C LEU A 25 -7.68 -26.62 -27.90
N HIS A 26 -7.46 -25.48 -28.55
CA HIS A 26 -6.10 -24.99 -28.73
C HIS A 26 -5.52 -24.77 -27.33
N GLY A 27 -4.48 -25.55 -27.03
CA GLY A 27 -3.78 -25.48 -25.76
C GLY A 27 -3.44 -24.04 -25.42
N PHE A 28 -3.69 -23.67 -24.16
CA PHE A 28 -3.14 -22.49 -23.55
C PHE A 28 -1.61 -22.58 -23.67
N SER A 29 -1.07 -22.00 -24.74
CA SER A 29 0.32 -21.57 -24.75
C SER A 29 0.42 -20.57 -23.62
N SER A 30 1.32 -20.83 -22.66
CA SER A 30 1.71 -19.88 -21.64
C SER A 30 2.08 -18.58 -22.33
N SER A 31 1.17 -17.61 -22.32
CA SER A 31 1.48 -16.26 -22.77
C SER A 31 2.52 -15.75 -21.80
N HIS A 32 3.78 -15.75 -22.21
CA HIS A 32 4.76 -14.84 -21.66
C HIS A 32 4.10 -13.46 -21.70
N PHE A 33 3.69 -12.95 -20.53
CA PHE A 33 3.48 -11.52 -20.37
C PHE A 33 4.85 -10.92 -20.66
N SER A 34 5.06 -10.48 -21.91
CA SER A 34 6.19 -9.62 -22.24
C SER A 34 6.03 -8.41 -21.33
N SER A 35 6.87 -8.31 -20.31
CA SER A 35 6.88 -7.13 -19.45
C SER A 35 7.33 -5.97 -20.34
N GLN A 36 6.42 -5.02 -20.58
CA GLN A 36 6.63 -3.79 -21.33
C GLN A 36 7.90 -3.02 -20.92
N PHE A 37 8.37 -3.26 -19.69
CA PHE A 37 9.56 -2.67 -19.10
C PHE A 37 10.59 -3.77 -18.83
N GLU A 38 11.62 -3.85 -19.66
CA GLU A 38 12.69 -4.85 -19.53
C GLU A 38 13.70 -4.45 -18.45
N SER A 39 13.93 -3.14 -18.27
CA SER A 39 14.89 -2.58 -17.33
C SER A 39 14.24 -1.65 -16.29
N VAL A 40 14.47 -1.93 -15.01
CA VAL A 40 13.91 -1.20 -13.87
C VAL A 40 15.03 -0.60 -13.04
N GLY A 41 14.99 0.72 -12.86
CA GLY A 41 15.83 1.44 -11.94
C GLY A 41 15.19 1.50 -10.56
N PHE A 42 15.96 1.28 -9.50
CA PHE A 42 15.47 1.37 -8.13
C PHE A 42 16.37 2.27 -7.29
N ILE A 43 15.81 3.33 -6.70
CA ILE A 43 16.55 4.31 -5.91
C ILE A 43 15.99 4.36 -4.49
N GLY A 44 16.88 4.16 -3.51
CA GLY A 44 16.51 4.05 -2.09
C GLY A 44 16.33 2.59 -1.68
N LEU A 45 17.34 2.02 -1.03
CA LEU A 45 17.46 0.62 -0.64
C LEU A 45 17.38 0.43 0.88
N GLY A 46 16.69 1.32 1.58
CA GLY A 46 16.39 1.16 3.01
C GLY A 46 15.52 -0.07 3.30
N ASN A 47 14.96 -0.13 4.51
CA ASN A 47 14.20 -1.30 5.00
C ASN A 47 13.11 -1.80 4.03
N MET A 48 12.38 -0.90 3.37
CA MET A 48 11.35 -1.27 2.39
C MET A 48 11.94 -1.46 0.99
N GLY A 49 12.78 -0.52 0.55
CA GLY A 49 13.27 -0.46 -0.83
C GLY A 49 14.10 -1.67 -1.24
N SER A 50 15.01 -2.14 -0.39
CA SER A 50 15.82 -3.34 -0.68
C SER A 50 14.97 -4.59 -0.91
N ARG A 51 13.91 -4.78 -0.13
CA ARG A 51 12.98 -5.91 -0.27
C ARG A 51 12.14 -5.82 -1.54
N MET A 52 11.66 -4.62 -1.85
CA MET A 52 10.92 -4.34 -3.09
C MET A 52 11.80 -4.57 -4.33
N ALA A 53 13.04 -4.09 -4.32
CA ALA A 53 14.02 -4.33 -5.38
C ALA A 53 14.33 -5.83 -5.56
N ASN A 54 14.50 -6.56 -4.45
CA ASN A 54 14.70 -8.01 -4.48
C ASN A 54 13.50 -8.76 -5.08
N ASN A 55 12.27 -8.33 -4.81
CA ASN A 55 11.09 -8.94 -5.41
C ASN A 55 11.02 -8.72 -6.92
N LEU A 56 11.44 -7.55 -7.42
CA LEU A 56 11.56 -7.32 -8.87
C LEU A 56 12.58 -8.29 -9.48
N ILE A 57 13.74 -8.47 -8.86
CA ILE A 57 14.77 -9.40 -9.34
C ILE A 57 14.24 -10.85 -9.37
N LYS A 58 13.58 -11.30 -8.30
CA LYS A 58 12.98 -12.64 -8.21
C LYS A 58 11.92 -12.90 -9.28
N ASN A 59 11.22 -11.85 -9.72
CA ASN A 59 10.24 -11.92 -10.80
C ASN A 59 10.85 -11.72 -12.20
N GLY A 60 12.19 -11.71 -12.32
CA GLY A 60 12.91 -11.72 -13.59
C GLY A 60 13.18 -10.35 -14.22
N TYR A 61 12.92 -9.24 -13.52
CA TYR A 61 13.25 -7.92 -14.02
C TYR A 61 14.76 -7.65 -13.96
N LYS A 62 15.31 -6.99 -15.00
CA LYS A 62 16.69 -6.49 -14.96
C LYS A 62 16.73 -5.20 -14.15
N VAL A 63 17.27 -5.28 -12.94
CA VAL A 63 17.29 -4.15 -12.01
C VAL A 63 18.66 -3.44 -12.00
N ALA A 64 18.63 -2.10 -12.03
CA ALA A 64 19.77 -1.26 -11.69
C ALA A 64 19.45 -0.49 -10.40
N VAL A 65 20.36 -0.49 -9.43
CA VAL A 65 20.09 0.08 -8.10
C VAL A 65 21.01 1.24 -7.76
N HIS A 66 20.51 2.17 -6.95
CA HIS A 66 21.29 3.22 -6.30
C HIS A 66 20.75 3.51 -4.90
N ASP A 67 21.67 3.77 -3.98
CA ASP A 67 21.40 4.32 -2.65
C ASP A 67 22.60 5.22 -2.29
N ILE A 68 22.35 6.25 -1.49
CA ILE A 68 23.37 7.22 -1.03
C ILE A 68 24.27 6.64 0.07
N GLY A 69 24.41 5.31 0.14
CA GLY A 69 24.87 4.53 1.28
C GLY A 69 25.93 5.23 2.15
N VAL A 70 25.60 5.39 3.43
CA VAL A 70 26.53 5.83 4.48
C VAL A 70 27.68 4.81 4.57
N GLU A 71 28.92 5.25 4.38
CA GLU A 71 30.10 4.50 4.83
C GLU A 71 30.03 4.37 6.36
N LEU A 72 29.82 3.17 6.90
CA LEU A 72 30.04 2.88 8.31
C LEU A 72 31.42 2.24 8.48
N SER A 73 32.15 2.72 9.50
CA SER A 73 33.55 2.42 9.77
C SER A 73 33.85 0.93 9.91
N GLU A 74 35.04 0.54 9.45
CA GLU A 74 35.66 -0.77 9.58
C GLU A 74 35.47 -1.36 10.98
N ASN A 75 34.55 -2.31 11.15
CA ASN A 75 34.64 -3.41 12.11
C ASN A 75 33.60 -4.47 11.75
N GLY A 76 34.05 -5.49 11.04
CA GLY A 76 33.22 -6.58 10.53
C GLY A 76 32.71 -7.51 11.62
N ASN A 77 31.53 -8.08 11.37
CA ASN A 77 31.26 -9.50 11.58
C ASN A 77 30.20 -9.97 10.59
N MET A 78 30.42 -11.20 10.10
CA MET A 78 29.88 -11.76 8.87
C MET A 78 28.77 -12.78 9.20
N TYR A 79 27.69 -12.72 8.41
CA TYR A 79 26.50 -13.59 8.32
C TYR A 79 26.35 -14.81 9.24
N VAL A 80 25.18 -14.96 9.89
CA VAL A 80 24.69 -16.27 10.39
C VAL A 80 23.79 -16.90 9.33
N LEU A 81 24.25 -17.99 8.72
CA LEU A 81 23.46 -18.82 7.81
C LEU A 81 22.56 -19.79 8.62
N ARG A 82 21.26 -19.86 8.32
CA ARG A 82 20.40 -20.99 8.74
C ARG A 82 20.58 -22.17 7.77
N GLY A 83 20.32 -23.37 8.29
CA GLY A 83 20.52 -24.66 7.60
C GLY A 83 19.62 -24.95 6.40
N ASP A 84 18.85 -23.98 5.91
CA ASP A 84 18.03 -24.04 4.69
C ASP A 84 18.62 -23.25 3.52
N GLY A 85 19.74 -22.55 3.72
CA GLY A 85 20.46 -21.82 2.66
C GLY A 85 19.83 -20.48 2.27
N MET A 86 18.86 -19.95 3.03
CA MET A 86 18.26 -18.64 2.79
C MET A 86 18.83 -17.59 3.78
N PRO A 87 19.25 -16.40 3.32
CA PRO A 87 19.65 -15.32 4.22
C PRO A 87 18.41 -14.72 4.89
N GLN A 88 18.34 -14.80 6.22
CA GLN A 88 17.37 -14.06 7.02
C GLN A 88 17.93 -12.65 7.22
N ILE A 89 17.32 -11.63 6.61
CA ILE A 89 17.78 -10.24 6.73
C ILE A 89 17.22 -9.65 8.02
N ASP A 90 17.97 -9.78 9.11
CA ASP A 90 17.66 -9.04 10.33
C ASP A 90 17.92 -7.52 10.13
N VAL A 91 17.21 -6.70 10.90
CA VAL A 91 17.24 -5.22 10.79
C VAL A 91 18.61 -4.64 11.16
N GLU A 92 19.34 -5.31 12.04
CA GLU A 92 20.70 -4.99 12.51
C GLU A 92 21.77 -5.33 11.45
N THR A 93 21.55 -6.40 10.66
CA THR A 93 22.41 -6.81 9.55
C THR A 93 22.28 -5.85 8.35
N LEU A 94 21.08 -5.32 8.07
CA LEU A 94 20.87 -4.27 7.05
C LEU A 94 21.52 -2.93 7.44
N LEU A 95 21.62 -2.64 8.73
CA LEU A 95 22.33 -1.46 9.26
C LEU A 95 23.86 -1.62 9.17
N ASN A 96 24.38 -2.86 9.19
CA ASN A 96 25.82 -3.15 9.23
C ASN A 96 26.44 -3.59 7.89
N CYS A 97 25.64 -3.85 6.85
CA CYS A 97 26.13 -4.17 5.51
C CYS A 97 25.95 -2.99 4.54
N ASN A 98 26.98 -2.71 3.73
CA ASN A 98 26.81 -1.81 2.60
C ASN A 98 25.79 -2.44 1.63
N VAL A 99 24.54 -1.96 1.66
CA VAL A 99 23.43 -2.52 0.87
C VAL A 99 23.75 -2.53 -0.62
N MET A 100 24.51 -1.55 -1.11
CA MET A 100 24.98 -1.52 -2.49
C MET A 100 25.94 -2.68 -2.78
N LYS A 101 26.85 -2.99 -1.85
CA LYS A 101 27.72 -4.17 -1.94
C LYS A 101 26.91 -5.46 -1.98
N MET A 102 25.86 -5.59 -1.16
CA MET A 102 24.99 -6.77 -1.17
C MET A 102 24.37 -6.99 -2.56
N PHE A 103 23.81 -5.96 -3.20
CA PHE A 103 23.26 -6.06 -4.54
C PHE A 103 24.35 -6.33 -5.61
N SER A 104 25.53 -5.72 -5.46
CA SER A 104 26.68 -6.00 -6.34
C SER A 104 27.14 -7.45 -6.28
N ASP A 105 27.23 -8.03 -5.07
CA ASP A 105 27.60 -9.43 -4.84
C ASP A 105 26.55 -10.41 -5.42
N MET A 106 25.29 -9.97 -5.55
CA MET A 106 24.22 -10.70 -6.25
C MET A 106 24.29 -10.56 -7.79
N GLY A 107 25.26 -9.81 -8.33
CA GLY A 107 25.40 -9.54 -9.76
C GLY A 107 24.44 -8.48 -10.31
N VAL A 108 23.83 -7.68 -9.43
CA VAL A 108 22.90 -6.60 -9.81
C VAL A 108 23.69 -5.33 -10.15
N SER A 109 23.26 -4.60 -11.19
CA SER A 109 23.95 -3.39 -11.62
C SER A 109 23.79 -2.27 -10.58
N THR A 110 24.85 -1.93 -9.85
CA THR A 110 24.90 -0.74 -8.99
C THR A 110 25.30 0.51 -9.79
N LYS A 111 24.75 1.67 -9.43
CA LYS A 111 25.06 2.98 -10.02
C LYS A 111 25.45 3.99 -8.95
N GLU A 112 26.27 4.96 -9.32
CA GLU A 112 26.79 5.97 -8.39
C GLU A 112 25.85 7.15 -8.20
N THR A 113 24.90 7.36 -9.12
CA THR A 113 23.95 8.48 -9.06
C THR A 113 22.53 8.10 -9.48
N PRO A 114 21.50 8.84 -9.02
CA PRO A 114 20.13 8.73 -9.54
C PRO A 114 20.04 8.89 -11.06
N PHE A 115 20.82 9.81 -11.62
CA PHE A 115 20.92 10.03 -13.06
C PHE A 115 21.38 8.78 -13.81
N GLU A 116 22.43 8.11 -13.34
CA GLU A 116 22.94 6.88 -13.95
C GLU A 116 21.94 5.72 -13.90
N VAL A 117 21.11 5.65 -12.84
CA VAL A 117 19.99 4.70 -12.78
C VAL A 117 18.97 5.02 -13.86
N ALA A 118 18.59 6.28 -14.02
CA ALA A 118 17.65 6.71 -15.04
C ALA A 118 18.16 6.41 -16.46
N GLU A 119 19.45 6.65 -16.74
CA GLU A 119 20.08 6.37 -18.04
C GLU A 119 20.13 4.87 -18.38
N ALA A 120 20.09 4.00 -17.37
CA ALA A 120 20.16 2.56 -17.52
C ALA A 120 18.78 1.88 -17.65
N SER A 121 17.67 2.62 -17.44
CA SER A 121 16.36 2.01 -17.12
C SER A 121 15.21 2.57 -17.95
N ASP A 122 14.21 1.74 -18.25
CA ASP A 122 12.95 2.15 -18.90
C ASP A 122 11.92 2.69 -17.91
N VAL A 123 12.03 2.24 -16.65
CA VAL A 123 11.22 2.68 -15.51
C VAL A 123 12.14 2.99 -14.35
N VAL A 124 11.83 4.01 -13.56
CA VAL A 124 12.51 4.28 -12.29
C VAL A 124 11.52 4.24 -11.14
N ILE A 125 11.84 3.49 -10.09
CA ILE A 125 11.10 3.42 -8.83
C ILE A 125 11.93 4.08 -7.75
N THR A 126 11.34 5.02 -7.01
CA THR A 126 11.97 5.68 -5.85
C THR A 126 11.28 5.30 -4.56
N MET A 127 12.05 5.02 -3.50
CA MET A 127 11.53 4.66 -2.18
C MET A 127 12.33 5.36 -1.07
N LEU A 128 11.95 6.59 -0.76
CA LEU A 128 12.77 7.54 0.00
C LEU A 128 12.10 8.00 1.31
N PRO A 129 12.86 8.52 2.29
CA PRO A 129 12.32 8.82 3.63
C PRO A 129 11.34 10.01 3.69
N SER A 130 11.55 11.04 2.87
CA SER A 130 10.81 12.32 2.97
C SER A 130 10.73 13.08 1.63
N SER A 131 9.86 14.10 1.59
CA SER A 131 9.68 14.99 0.44
C SER A 131 10.98 15.65 -0.04
N SER A 132 11.85 16.06 0.89
CA SER A 132 13.14 16.69 0.54
C SER A 132 14.07 15.73 -0.19
N HIS A 133 14.12 14.46 0.21
CA HIS A 133 14.92 13.44 -0.48
C HIS A 133 14.35 13.16 -1.88
N VAL A 134 13.02 13.10 -2.03
CA VAL A 134 12.40 12.95 -3.36
C VAL A 134 12.75 14.14 -4.25
N LEU A 135 12.64 15.36 -3.74
CA LEU A 135 13.01 16.55 -4.51
C LEU A 135 14.48 16.52 -4.94
N ASP A 136 15.40 16.16 -4.05
CA ASP A 136 16.83 16.06 -4.38
C ASP A 136 17.12 14.94 -5.40
N VAL A 137 16.56 13.75 -5.21
CA VAL A 137 16.74 12.62 -6.13
C VAL A 137 16.19 12.91 -7.52
N TYR A 138 15.08 13.65 -7.63
CA TYR A 138 14.53 13.99 -8.95
C TYR A 138 15.18 15.23 -9.56
N THR A 139 15.32 16.31 -8.80
CA THR A 139 15.66 17.65 -9.33
C THR A 139 17.06 18.14 -8.97
N GLY A 140 17.78 17.41 -8.11
CA GLY A 140 19.15 17.74 -7.71
C GLY A 140 20.15 17.63 -8.84
N PRO A 141 21.41 18.06 -8.62
CA PRO A 141 22.45 18.17 -9.66
C PRO A 141 22.79 16.82 -10.32
N ASN A 142 22.65 15.72 -9.58
CA ASN A 142 22.83 14.35 -10.05
C ASN A 142 21.50 13.58 -10.12
N GLY A 143 20.39 14.30 -10.09
CA GLY A 143 19.05 13.76 -10.01
C GLY A 143 18.58 13.12 -11.32
N VAL A 144 17.45 12.42 -11.24
CA VAL A 144 16.80 11.74 -12.36
C VAL A 144 16.51 12.69 -13.53
N LEU A 145 16.16 13.95 -13.24
CA LEU A 145 15.82 14.97 -14.25
C LEU A 145 17.01 15.84 -14.68
N ARG A 146 18.26 15.45 -14.33
CA ARG A 146 19.48 16.24 -14.60
C ARG A 146 19.59 16.71 -16.05
N CYS A 147 19.38 15.81 -17.02
CA CYS A 147 19.38 16.17 -18.44
C CYS A 147 18.02 16.75 -18.82
N ALA A 148 17.80 18.01 -18.41
CA ALA A 148 16.63 18.80 -18.71
C ALA A 148 16.21 18.63 -20.18
N ASN A 149 15.20 17.78 -20.40
CA ASN A 149 14.51 17.46 -21.65
C ASN A 149 14.87 16.16 -22.37
N LEU A 150 15.81 15.31 -21.96
CA LEU A 150 16.04 14.02 -22.65
C LEU A 150 16.12 12.87 -21.64
N MET A 151 15.00 12.18 -21.48
CA MET A 151 14.80 11.09 -20.53
C MET A 151 14.73 9.75 -21.24
N ARG A 152 15.50 8.77 -20.78
CA ARG A 152 15.26 7.37 -21.16
C ARG A 152 14.01 6.79 -20.50
N PRO A 153 13.76 6.96 -19.17
CA PRO A 153 12.64 6.29 -18.55
C PRO A 153 11.33 6.92 -19.01
N GLN A 154 10.39 6.08 -19.43
CA GLN A 154 9.05 6.51 -19.83
C GLN A 154 8.11 6.64 -18.63
N LEU A 155 8.39 5.92 -17.56
CA LEU A 155 7.57 5.85 -16.37
C LEU A 155 8.43 6.02 -15.13
N LEU A 156 8.01 6.92 -14.25
CA LEU A 156 8.59 7.15 -12.95
C LEU A 156 7.54 6.82 -11.88
N ILE A 157 7.93 6.07 -10.86
CA ILE A 157 7.05 5.63 -9.79
C ILE A 157 7.68 6.05 -8.47
N ASP A 158 7.08 7.00 -7.76
CA ASP A 158 7.52 7.33 -6.42
C ASP A 158 6.69 6.59 -5.38
N SER A 159 7.30 5.61 -4.70
CA SER A 159 6.67 4.83 -3.62
C SER A 159 6.92 5.41 -2.23
N SER A 160 7.53 6.58 -2.15
CA SER A 160 7.75 7.32 -0.91
C SER A 160 6.44 7.85 -0.33
N THR A 161 6.28 7.84 1.00
CA THR A 161 5.20 8.60 1.63
C THR A 161 5.63 10.06 1.79
N ILE A 162 5.14 10.93 0.92
CA ILE A 162 5.44 12.36 0.87
C ILE A 162 4.16 13.21 0.83
N ASP A 163 4.30 14.53 0.94
CA ASP A 163 3.15 15.41 0.80
C ASP A 163 2.62 15.41 -0.66
N PRO A 164 1.28 15.48 -0.87
CA PRO A 164 0.69 15.43 -2.21
C PRO A 164 1.14 16.56 -3.14
N ARG A 165 1.53 17.71 -2.57
CA ARG A 165 1.98 18.87 -3.34
C ARG A 165 3.35 18.60 -3.98
N THR A 166 4.29 18.02 -3.24
CA THR A 166 5.58 17.57 -3.76
C THR A 166 5.39 16.54 -4.87
N SER A 167 4.53 15.54 -4.70
CA SER A 167 4.21 14.58 -5.77
C SER A 167 3.73 15.27 -7.06
N ARG A 168 2.85 16.27 -6.93
CA ARG A 168 2.36 17.04 -8.09
C ARG A 168 3.46 17.89 -8.72
N THR A 169 4.29 18.55 -7.91
CA THR A 169 5.42 19.36 -8.40
C THR A 169 6.39 18.52 -9.21
N VAL A 170 6.77 17.34 -8.72
CA VAL A 170 7.66 16.43 -9.44
C VAL A 170 6.96 15.88 -10.70
N SER A 171 5.68 15.54 -10.63
CA SER A 171 4.90 15.10 -11.79
C SER A 171 4.87 16.15 -12.91
N VAL A 172 4.68 17.43 -12.55
CA VAL A 172 4.77 18.55 -13.50
C VAL A 172 6.17 18.65 -14.09
N ALA A 173 7.23 18.60 -13.27
CA ALA A 173 8.62 18.63 -13.76
C ALA A 173 8.91 17.48 -14.74
N VAL A 174 8.45 16.27 -14.44
CA VAL A 174 8.55 15.10 -15.32
C VAL A 174 7.84 15.36 -16.66
N SER A 175 6.59 15.85 -16.64
CA SER A 175 5.81 16.11 -17.87
C SER A 175 6.37 17.21 -18.78
N ASN A 176 7.32 18.01 -18.28
CA ASN A 176 8.04 18.99 -19.08
C ASN A 176 9.26 18.40 -19.81
N CYS A 177 9.66 17.18 -19.49
CA CYS A 177 10.75 16.48 -20.16
C CYS A 177 10.31 15.84 -21.48
N ILE A 178 11.29 15.47 -22.34
CA ILE A 178 11.06 14.75 -23.60
C ILE A 178 11.75 13.39 -23.50
N LEU A 179 11.16 12.37 -24.13
CA LEU A 179 11.77 11.05 -24.19
C LEU A 179 12.91 11.01 -25.22
N LYS A 180 14.01 10.33 -24.88
CA LYS A 180 15.15 10.08 -25.80
C LYS A 180 14.74 9.24 -27.00
N GLU A 181 13.86 8.28 -26.77
CA GLU A 181 13.34 7.37 -27.78
C GLU A 181 11.82 7.41 -27.74
N LYS A 182 11.20 7.57 -28.92
CA LYS A 182 9.75 7.38 -29.04
C LYS A 182 9.48 5.87 -28.96
N LYS A 183 8.83 5.42 -27.89
CA LYS A 183 8.16 4.12 -27.86
C LYS A 183 6.65 4.34 -27.93
N ASP A 184 5.90 3.29 -28.25
CA ASP A 184 4.51 3.38 -28.72
C ASP A 184 3.48 3.90 -27.69
N HIS A 185 3.86 4.20 -26.44
CA HIS A 185 2.91 4.40 -25.35
C HIS A 185 2.68 5.86 -24.96
N TRP A 186 3.74 6.64 -24.73
CA TRP A 186 3.63 8.04 -24.33
C TRP A 186 4.59 8.91 -25.11
N GLU A 187 4.15 10.11 -25.51
CA GLU A 187 5.02 11.11 -26.15
C GLU A 187 5.98 11.79 -25.16
N LYS A 188 5.67 11.68 -23.85
CA LYS A 188 6.38 12.30 -22.74
C LYS A 188 6.50 11.30 -21.58
N PRO A 189 7.52 11.43 -20.72
CA PRO A 189 7.58 10.61 -19.53
C PRO A 189 6.40 10.93 -18.61
N VAL A 190 5.92 9.91 -17.91
CA VAL A 190 4.80 9.98 -16.97
C VAL A 190 5.26 9.61 -15.56
N MET A 191 4.62 10.19 -14.56
CA MET A 191 4.89 9.89 -13.15
C MET A 191 3.65 9.34 -12.45
N LEU A 192 3.86 8.36 -11.58
CA LEU A 192 2.89 7.87 -10.62
C LEU A 192 3.41 8.11 -9.19
N ASP A 193 2.56 8.65 -8.31
CA ASP A 193 2.78 8.57 -6.86
C ASP A 193 2.12 7.29 -6.34
N ALA A 194 2.93 6.36 -5.84
CA ALA A 194 2.55 5.00 -5.50
C ALA A 194 3.00 4.59 -4.10
N PRO A 195 2.69 5.36 -3.03
CA PRO A 195 3.10 5.00 -1.68
C PRO A 195 2.56 3.64 -1.25
N VAL A 196 3.23 3.05 -0.25
CA VAL A 196 2.94 1.70 0.21
C VAL A 196 2.38 1.68 1.64
N SER A 197 1.40 0.83 1.88
CA SER A 197 0.93 0.42 3.21
C SER A 197 1.28 -1.03 3.44
N GLY A 198 1.97 -1.32 4.53
CA GLY A 198 2.39 -2.68 4.88
C GLY A 198 3.73 -2.64 5.62
N GLY A 199 3.94 -3.58 6.54
CA GLY A 199 5.20 -3.70 7.28
C GLY A 199 6.30 -4.39 6.47
N VAL A 200 7.52 -4.34 7.00
CA VAL A 200 8.73 -4.95 6.42
C VAL A 200 8.52 -6.41 6.01
N LEU A 201 7.89 -7.21 6.87
CA LEU A 201 7.59 -8.62 6.58
C LEU A 201 6.67 -8.80 5.37
N ALA A 202 5.72 -7.88 5.17
CA ALA A 202 4.80 -7.94 4.05
C ALA A 202 5.47 -7.53 2.73
N ALA A 203 6.42 -6.57 2.79
CA ALA A 203 7.27 -6.22 1.66
C ALA A 203 8.19 -7.39 1.27
N GLU A 204 8.79 -8.08 2.25
CA GLU A 204 9.66 -9.24 2.00
C GLU A 204 8.92 -10.42 1.37
N ALA A 205 7.71 -10.70 1.87
CA ALA A 205 6.90 -11.79 1.36
C ALA A 205 6.36 -11.51 -0.05
N GLY A 206 6.29 -10.25 -0.48
CA GLY A 206 5.61 -9.85 -1.72
C GLY A 206 4.11 -10.22 -1.71
N THR A 207 3.56 -10.56 -0.54
CA THR A 207 2.23 -11.13 -0.41
C THR A 207 1.44 -10.39 0.66
N LEU A 208 0.36 -9.67 0.28
CA LEU A 208 -0.97 -9.87 0.88
C LEU A 208 -2.17 -9.05 0.34
N THR A 209 -3.39 -9.62 0.44
CA THR A 209 -4.74 -9.00 0.33
C THR A 209 -5.69 -9.89 1.17
N PHE A 210 -6.71 -9.44 1.94
CA PHE A 210 -7.97 -8.74 1.61
C PHE A 210 -8.55 -7.90 2.78
N MET A 211 -9.21 -6.78 2.48
CA MET A 211 -10.37 -6.31 3.25
C MET A 211 -11.42 -5.74 2.27
N VAL A 212 -12.45 -6.54 1.96
CA VAL A 212 -13.59 -6.11 1.15
C VAL A 212 -14.65 -5.55 2.09
N TRP A 213 -14.84 -4.23 2.11
CA TRP A 213 -16.10 -3.66 2.60
C TRP A 213 -17.09 -3.65 1.43
N PHE A 214 -17.88 -4.70 1.33
CA PHE A 214 -19.09 -4.70 0.53
C PHE A 214 -20.12 -3.81 1.23
N LEU A 215 -20.11 -2.50 0.94
CA LEU A 215 -21.31 -1.68 1.07
C LEU A 215 -21.90 -1.57 -0.34
N ILE A 216 -22.69 -2.57 -0.72
CA ILE A 216 -23.68 -2.39 -1.80
C ILE A 216 -24.63 -1.29 -1.31
N PHE A 217 -24.40 -0.06 -1.74
CA PHE A 217 -25.49 0.90 -1.87
C PHE A 217 -26.22 0.54 -3.17
N LEU A 218 -27.20 -0.37 -3.04
CA LEU A 218 -28.25 -0.48 -4.06
C LEU A 218 -28.95 0.87 -4.12
N ARG A 219 -28.62 1.64 -5.15
CA ARG A 219 -29.23 2.92 -5.50
C ARG A 219 -30.65 2.64 -5.99
N ILE A 220 -31.59 2.43 -5.06
CA ILE A 220 -33.02 2.43 -5.37
C ILE A 220 -33.43 3.91 -5.52
N PRO A 221 -33.94 4.35 -6.68
CA PRO A 221 -34.39 5.71 -6.84
C PRO A 221 -35.69 5.91 -6.04
N PHE A 222 -35.63 6.76 -5.02
CA PHE A 222 -36.82 7.26 -4.33
C PHE A 222 -37.63 8.13 -5.29
N HIS A 223 -38.75 7.59 -5.76
CA HIS A 223 -39.88 8.38 -6.23
C HIS A 223 -41.18 7.71 -5.77
N PHE A 224 -42.09 8.55 -5.29
CA PHE A 224 -43.48 8.32 -4.87
C PHE A 224 -43.79 8.01 -3.39
N LEU A 225 -44.35 9.06 -2.77
CA LEU A 225 -45.50 9.10 -1.87
C LEU A 225 -45.37 8.49 -0.46
N PHE A 226 -44.98 9.38 0.46
CA PHE A 226 -45.45 9.37 1.84
C PHE A 226 -46.98 9.55 1.88
N LEU A 227 -47.71 8.52 2.27
CA LEU A 227 -48.90 8.59 3.16
C LEU A 227 -49.46 7.18 3.35
N SER A 228 -49.73 6.82 4.61
CA SER A 228 -50.45 5.62 5.06
C SER A 228 -49.70 4.28 5.00
N TRP A 229 -48.87 3.99 6.02
CA TRP A 229 -48.83 2.65 6.65
C TRP A 229 -48.06 2.61 7.99
N PHE A 230 -48.40 3.50 8.93
CA PHE A 230 -47.97 3.35 10.33
C PHE A 230 -49.02 2.50 11.08
N HIS A 231 -48.98 1.17 10.94
CA HIS A 231 -49.56 0.17 11.88
C HIS A 231 -49.57 -1.24 11.24
N LYS A 232 -48.40 -1.88 11.02
CA LYS A 232 -48.29 -3.36 10.92
C LYS A 232 -46.85 -3.88 10.74
N PHE A 233 -45.90 -3.48 11.59
CA PHE A 233 -44.59 -4.15 11.61
C PHE A 233 -43.98 -4.17 13.03
N SER A 234 -44.72 -4.74 13.97
CA SER A 234 -44.15 -5.31 15.20
C SER A 234 -44.24 -6.82 15.06
N LEU A 235 -43.13 -7.51 15.35
CA LEU A 235 -42.94 -8.98 15.34
C LEU A 235 -42.57 -9.62 13.99
N GLU A 236 -41.36 -9.34 13.47
CA GLU A 236 -40.58 -10.32 12.66
C GLU A 236 -39.13 -9.82 12.41
N LEU A 237 -38.39 -9.49 13.48
CA LEU A 237 -36.94 -9.24 13.43
C LEU A 237 -36.21 -10.07 14.48
N VAL A 238 -36.55 -11.35 14.56
CA VAL A 238 -35.74 -12.39 15.22
C VAL A 238 -35.27 -13.31 14.11
N GLY A 239 -34.04 -13.10 13.60
CA GLY A 239 -33.42 -14.08 12.70
C GLY A 239 -32.67 -13.56 11.48
N PHE A 240 -31.91 -12.47 11.58
CA PHE A 240 -30.77 -12.30 10.68
C PHE A 240 -29.49 -12.70 11.42
N LYS A 241 -29.15 -14.00 11.37
CA LYS A 241 -27.77 -14.43 11.58
C LYS A 241 -26.97 -13.84 10.43
N ALA A 242 -26.15 -12.82 10.70
CA ALA A 242 -25.08 -12.43 9.80
C ALA A 242 -24.24 -13.68 9.51
N ALA A 243 -24.37 -14.23 8.31
CA ALA A 243 -23.58 -15.35 7.87
C ALA A 243 -22.12 -14.88 7.76
N ARG A 244 -21.35 -15.25 8.78
CA ARG A 244 -19.90 -15.09 8.89
C ARG A 244 -19.24 -15.96 7.82
N LEU A 245 -18.89 -15.37 6.67
CA LEU A 245 -17.91 -15.96 5.75
C LEU A 245 -16.50 -15.74 6.35
N GLU A 246 -16.19 -16.52 7.38
CA GLU A 246 -14.81 -16.75 7.82
C GLU A 246 -14.23 -17.85 6.94
N THR A 247 -13.65 -17.50 5.80
CA THR A 247 -12.72 -18.42 5.13
C THR A 247 -11.40 -18.40 5.92
N ARG A 248 -11.34 -19.22 6.97
CA ARG A 248 -10.08 -19.65 7.57
C ARG A 248 -9.44 -20.64 6.59
N ASP A 249 -8.28 -20.32 6.06
CA ASP A 249 -7.41 -21.33 5.45
C ASP A 249 -6.86 -22.22 6.60
N PRO A 250 -7.16 -23.52 6.64
CA PRO A 250 -6.79 -24.38 7.75
C PRO A 250 -5.29 -24.64 7.89
N ILE A 251 -4.45 -24.17 6.96
CA ILE A 251 -2.99 -24.36 6.99
C ILE A 251 -2.25 -23.10 7.51
N LEU A 252 -2.86 -21.91 7.46
CA LEU A 252 -2.27 -20.64 7.89
C LEU A 252 -3.22 -19.89 8.82
N GLY A 253 -3.10 -20.18 10.12
CA GLY A 253 -3.93 -19.60 11.19
C GLY A 253 -3.69 -18.12 11.53
N GLU A 254 -2.90 -17.39 10.74
CA GLU A 254 -2.62 -15.96 11.00
C GLU A 254 -3.50 -15.04 10.14
N ARG A 255 -4.12 -14.04 10.79
CA ARG A 255 -4.72 -12.90 10.08
C ARG A 255 -3.61 -12.17 9.33
N GLN A 256 -3.61 -12.41 8.03
CA GLN A 256 -2.59 -12.02 7.09
C GLN A 256 -2.46 -10.47 6.97
N LYS A 257 -1.22 -9.94 6.98
CA LYS A 257 -0.84 -8.51 7.07
C LYS A 257 -0.85 -7.78 5.71
N ILE A 258 -1.66 -6.73 5.53
CA ILE A 258 -1.94 -6.08 4.23
C ILE A 258 -0.69 -5.36 3.67
N PHE A 259 -0.21 -5.73 2.46
CA PHE A 259 0.68 -4.90 1.64
C PHE A 259 -0.08 -4.36 0.44
N PHE A 260 -0.21 -3.04 0.34
CA PHE A 260 -1.09 -2.37 -0.59
C PHE A 260 -0.45 -1.09 -1.13
N ILE A 261 -0.62 -0.84 -2.43
CA ILE A 261 -0.07 0.31 -3.15
C ILE A 261 -1.20 1.26 -3.56
N GLN A 262 -1.22 2.47 -3.01
CA GLN A 262 -2.13 3.55 -3.43
C GLN A 262 -1.53 4.28 -4.62
N VAL A 263 -2.17 4.34 -5.79
CA VAL A 263 -1.55 4.90 -7.00
C VAL A 263 -2.30 6.14 -7.50
N GLY A 264 -1.63 7.28 -7.53
CA GLY A 264 -2.06 8.51 -8.21
C GLY A 264 -1.28 8.73 -9.52
N GLY A 265 -1.94 9.35 -10.50
CA GLY A 265 -1.37 9.69 -11.80
C GLY A 265 -2.34 9.44 -12.96
N SER A 266 -1.83 9.12 -14.15
CA SER A 266 -2.68 8.73 -15.28
C SER A 266 -3.17 7.28 -15.11
N GLU A 267 -4.43 7.01 -15.44
CA GLU A 267 -5.00 5.66 -15.40
C GLU A 267 -4.28 4.72 -16.37
N ASP A 268 -3.92 5.19 -17.57
CA ASP A 268 -3.17 4.39 -18.55
C ASP A 268 -1.79 4.00 -18.02
N ALA A 269 -1.12 4.93 -17.33
CA ALA A 269 0.17 4.67 -16.69
C ALA A 269 0.02 3.67 -15.53
N TYR A 270 -1.04 3.77 -14.74
CA TYR A 270 -1.36 2.79 -13.69
C TYR A 270 -1.58 1.39 -14.28
N LEU A 271 -2.35 1.26 -15.36
CA LEU A 271 -2.61 -0.02 -16.02
C LEU A 271 -1.33 -0.65 -16.56
N ALA A 272 -0.45 0.15 -17.18
CA ALA A 272 0.86 -0.28 -17.65
C ALA A 272 1.80 -0.69 -16.50
N ALA A 273 1.78 0.03 -15.38
CA ALA A 273 2.61 -0.24 -14.21
C ALA A 273 2.11 -1.44 -13.37
N LYS A 274 0.88 -1.92 -13.61
CA LYS A 274 0.25 -2.97 -12.81
C LYS A 274 1.08 -4.26 -12.66
N PRO A 275 1.75 -4.79 -13.69
CA PRO A 275 2.63 -5.96 -13.53
C PRO A 275 3.81 -5.69 -12.59
N LEU A 276 4.41 -4.49 -12.63
CA LEU A 276 5.47 -4.09 -11.70
C LEU A 276 4.94 -4.05 -10.26
N PHE A 277 3.78 -3.42 -10.04
CA PHE A 277 3.14 -3.42 -8.72
C PHE A 277 2.86 -4.83 -8.21
N LEU A 278 2.35 -5.71 -9.07
CA LEU A 278 2.02 -7.09 -8.73
C LEU A 278 3.25 -7.97 -8.45
N SER A 279 4.42 -7.56 -8.95
CA SER A 279 5.69 -8.24 -8.64
C SER A 279 6.24 -7.86 -7.25
N MET A 280 5.89 -6.68 -6.74
CA MET A 280 6.34 -6.18 -5.44
C MET A 280 5.29 -6.38 -4.32
N GLY A 281 4.01 -6.46 -4.69
CA GLY A 281 2.87 -6.58 -3.78
C GLY A 281 1.67 -7.25 -4.45
N LYS A 282 0.62 -7.61 -3.69
CA LYS A 282 -0.54 -8.32 -4.28
C LYS A 282 -1.69 -7.43 -4.72
N ASN A 283 -1.72 -6.17 -4.29
CA ASN A 283 -2.83 -5.26 -4.60
C ASN A 283 -2.35 -3.83 -4.83
N ALA A 284 -2.91 -3.21 -5.86
CA ALA A 284 -2.76 -1.80 -6.18
C ALA A 284 -4.14 -1.22 -6.48
N ILE A 285 -4.41 -0.02 -5.98
CA ILE A 285 -5.69 0.68 -6.15
C ILE A 285 -5.36 2.03 -6.74
N TYR A 286 -5.99 2.33 -7.85
CA TYR A 286 -5.94 3.63 -8.48
C TYR A 286 -6.76 4.64 -7.67
N CYS A 287 -6.14 5.75 -7.31
CA CYS A 287 -6.69 6.79 -6.43
C CYS A 287 -7.09 8.06 -7.21
N GLY A 288 -6.78 8.13 -8.51
CA GLY A 288 -7.06 9.29 -9.37
C GLY A 288 -5.79 9.96 -9.87
N GLY A 289 -5.85 11.28 -10.10
CA GLY A 289 -4.75 12.07 -10.67
C GLY A 289 -3.52 12.20 -9.76
N ALA A 290 -2.54 13.00 -10.19
CA ALA A 290 -1.27 13.18 -9.48
C ALA A 290 -1.46 13.66 -8.02
N GLY A 291 -0.73 13.01 -7.10
CA GLY A 291 -0.74 13.25 -5.66
C GLY A 291 -1.88 12.55 -4.90
N THR A 292 -2.79 11.84 -5.59
CA THR A 292 -3.92 11.18 -4.93
C THR A 292 -3.54 9.88 -4.21
N GLY A 293 -2.48 9.19 -4.63
CA GLY A 293 -1.91 8.06 -3.90
C GLY A 293 -1.33 8.51 -2.56
N SER A 294 -0.52 9.57 -2.58
CA SER A 294 0.00 10.26 -1.38
C SER A 294 -1.13 10.72 -0.46
N ALA A 295 -2.17 11.36 -1.00
CA ALA A 295 -3.32 11.80 -0.22
C ALA A 295 -4.06 10.61 0.43
N ALA A 296 -4.32 9.54 -0.32
CA ALA A 296 -4.99 8.35 0.20
C ALA A 296 -4.19 7.68 1.33
N LYS A 297 -2.86 7.61 1.19
CA LYS A 297 -1.95 7.08 2.22
C LYS A 297 -2.00 7.91 3.50
N ILE A 298 -1.91 9.23 3.39
CA ILE A 298 -1.95 10.16 4.53
C ILE A 298 -3.29 10.04 5.26
N CYS A 299 -4.41 10.04 4.54
CA CYS A 299 -5.74 9.88 5.14
C CYS A 299 -5.88 8.52 5.87
N ASN A 300 -5.38 7.44 5.28
CA ASN A 300 -5.39 6.12 5.90
C ASN A 300 -4.59 6.11 7.22
N ASN A 301 -3.37 6.66 7.21
CA ASN A 301 -2.51 6.65 8.37
C ASN A 301 -3.03 7.59 9.48
N LEU A 302 -3.64 8.74 9.13
CA LEU A 302 -4.36 9.59 10.09
C LEU A 302 -5.51 8.83 10.77
N ALA A 303 -6.38 8.18 10.01
CA ALA A 303 -7.51 7.42 10.56
C ALA A 303 -7.03 6.27 11.46
N MET A 304 -5.95 5.59 11.06
CA MET A 304 -5.31 4.53 11.84
C MET A 304 -4.73 5.06 13.16
N ALA A 305 -4.04 6.19 13.13
CA ALA A 305 -3.46 6.83 14.32
C ALA A 305 -4.54 7.24 15.32
N VAL A 306 -5.57 7.96 14.86
CA VAL A 306 -6.69 8.40 15.70
C VAL A 306 -7.42 7.20 16.31
N SER A 307 -7.63 6.14 15.53
CA SER A 307 -8.24 4.90 16.04
C SER A 307 -7.36 4.21 17.07
N MET A 308 -6.03 4.16 16.86
CA MET A 308 -5.10 3.60 17.83
C MET A 308 -5.09 4.37 19.15
N LEU A 309 -5.08 5.71 19.08
CA LEU A 309 -5.15 6.57 20.26
C LEU A 309 -6.45 6.33 21.03
N GLY A 310 -7.60 6.40 20.36
CA GLY A 310 -8.91 6.17 21.00
C GLY A 310 -9.06 4.78 21.60
N VAL A 311 -8.53 3.73 20.93
CA VAL A 311 -8.52 2.36 21.46
C VAL A 311 -7.60 2.25 22.68
N SER A 312 -6.40 2.85 22.62
CA SER A 312 -5.43 2.83 23.72
C SER A 312 -5.97 3.56 24.96
N GLU A 313 -6.57 4.73 24.76
CA GLU A 313 -7.23 5.50 25.82
C GLU A 313 -8.38 4.71 26.45
N ALA A 314 -9.25 4.10 25.63
CA ALA A 314 -10.35 3.28 26.11
C ALA A 314 -9.86 2.06 26.92
N PHE A 315 -8.77 1.41 26.51
CA PHE A 315 -8.18 0.31 27.27
C PHE A 315 -7.60 0.77 28.60
N ALA A 316 -6.82 1.86 28.62
CA ALA A 316 -6.22 2.38 29.84
C ALA A 316 -7.30 2.84 30.85
N LEU A 317 -8.35 3.51 30.37
CA LEU A 317 -9.51 3.88 31.18
C LEU A 317 -10.25 2.64 31.69
N GLY A 318 -10.50 1.66 30.81
CA GLY A 318 -11.15 0.40 31.18
C GLY A 318 -10.41 -0.34 32.30
N GLN A 319 -9.09 -0.47 32.19
CA GLN A 319 -8.27 -1.08 33.23
C GLN A 319 -8.38 -0.33 34.56
N SER A 320 -8.41 1.01 34.52
CA SER A 320 -8.59 1.85 35.71
C SER A 320 -9.97 1.71 36.35
N LEU A 321 -10.99 1.36 35.56
CA LEU A 321 -12.35 1.07 36.01
C LEU A 321 -12.56 -0.41 36.41
N GLY A 322 -11.52 -1.25 36.32
CA GLY A 322 -11.56 -2.64 36.77
C GLY A 322 -12.06 -3.65 35.73
N ILE A 323 -12.10 -3.30 34.44
CA ILE A 323 -12.34 -4.27 33.36
C ILE A 323 -11.02 -4.79 32.79
N SER A 324 -10.89 -6.12 32.71
CA SER A 324 -9.75 -6.79 32.06
C SER A 324 -9.68 -6.42 30.58
N ALA A 325 -8.48 -6.26 30.01
CA ALA A 325 -8.32 -5.93 28.60
C ALA A 325 -8.85 -7.03 27.67
N GLY A 326 -8.77 -8.30 28.08
CA GLY A 326 -9.37 -9.41 27.32
C GLY A 326 -10.90 -9.30 27.19
N THR A 327 -11.59 -8.91 28.26
CA THR A 327 -13.05 -8.67 28.23
C THR A 327 -13.40 -7.44 27.41
N LEU A 328 -12.70 -6.32 27.61
CA LEU A 328 -12.94 -5.09 26.84
C LEU A 328 -12.68 -5.29 25.35
N THR A 329 -11.66 -6.07 24.98
CA THR A 329 -11.39 -6.46 23.58
C THR A 329 -12.59 -7.16 22.95
N LYS A 330 -13.24 -8.08 23.67
CA LYS A 330 -14.46 -8.75 23.19
C LYS A 330 -15.58 -7.72 22.98
N VAL A 331 -15.81 -6.83 23.94
CA VAL A 331 -16.84 -5.78 23.85
C VAL A 331 -16.62 -4.88 22.64
N LEU A 332 -15.42 -4.31 22.48
CA LEU A 332 -15.10 -3.43 21.36
C LEU A 332 -15.30 -4.15 20.01
N ASN A 333 -14.79 -5.39 19.91
CA ASN A 333 -14.79 -6.14 18.64
C ASN A 333 -16.13 -6.79 18.28
N THR A 334 -17.12 -6.76 19.18
CA THR A 334 -18.52 -7.13 18.87
C THR A 334 -19.45 -5.91 18.79
N SER A 335 -18.93 -4.70 18.93
CA SER A 335 -19.71 -3.46 19.00
C SER A 335 -19.30 -2.46 17.91
N SER A 336 -19.86 -1.25 17.97
CA SER A 336 -19.61 -0.15 17.03
C SER A 336 -18.19 0.42 17.08
N ALA A 337 -17.46 0.19 18.18
CA ALA A 337 -16.10 0.67 18.35
C ALA A 337 -15.04 -0.19 17.64
N ARG A 338 -15.42 -1.33 17.04
CA ARG A 338 -14.49 -2.23 16.36
C ARG A 338 -13.72 -1.51 15.25
N CYS A 339 -12.40 -1.60 15.31
CA CYS A 339 -11.51 -1.13 14.26
C CYS A 339 -10.30 -2.07 14.11
N TRP A 340 -9.46 -1.83 13.10
CA TRP A 340 -8.26 -2.63 12.87
C TRP A 340 -7.31 -2.63 14.09
N SER A 341 -7.18 -1.48 14.76
CA SER A 341 -6.35 -1.33 15.96
C SER A 341 -6.85 -2.18 17.13
N SER A 342 -8.15 -2.45 17.26
CA SER A 342 -8.68 -3.27 18.36
C SER A 342 -8.72 -4.77 18.03
N ASP A 343 -8.93 -5.13 16.77
CA ASP A 343 -9.23 -6.51 16.36
C ASP A 343 -8.07 -7.26 15.70
N SER A 344 -7.08 -6.55 15.18
CA SER A 344 -5.96 -7.12 14.41
C SER A 344 -4.60 -6.56 14.81
N TYR A 345 -4.56 -5.50 15.62
CA TYR A 345 -3.33 -4.85 16.07
C TYR A 345 -3.43 -4.31 17.50
N ASN A 346 -4.03 -5.12 18.39
CA ASN A 346 -4.38 -4.70 19.75
C ASN A 346 -3.14 -4.16 20.52
N PRO A 347 -3.22 -2.96 21.13
CA PRO A 347 -2.05 -2.33 21.74
C PRO A 347 -1.71 -2.86 23.14
N VAL A 348 -2.57 -3.70 23.73
CA VAL A 348 -2.38 -4.19 25.10
C VAL A 348 -1.53 -5.46 25.11
N PRO A 349 -0.37 -5.46 25.79
CA PRO A 349 0.47 -6.65 25.96
C PRO A 349 -0.31 -7.76 26.67
N GLY A 350 -0.14 -9.01 26.23
CA GLY A 350 -0.86 -10.17 26.76
C GLY A 350 -2.22 -10.47 26.11
N VAL A 351 -2.79 -9.54 25.33
CA VAL A 351 -4.13 -9.75 24.71
C VAL A 351 -4.09 -10.45 23.36
N MET A 352 -3.08 -10.19 22.54
CA MET A 352 -2.98 -10.71 21.17
C MET A 352 -1.54 -11.12 20.85
N GLU A 353 -1.36 -12.33 20.31
CA GLU A 353 -0.06 -12.81 19.84
C GLU A 353 0.29 -12.25 18.46
N GLY A 354 1.58 -12.22 18.11
CA GLY A 354 2.05 -11.85 16.76
C GLY A 354 2.04 -10.34 16.45
N VAL A 355 1.41 -9.52 17.29
CA VAL A 355 1.43 -8.05 17.22
C VAL A 355 2.59 -7.45 18.04
N PRO A 356 3.02 -6.21 17.76
CA PRO A 356 4.15 -5.59 18.48
C PRO A 356 3.97 -5.55 20.00
N ALA A 357 2.75 -5.31 20.51
CA ALA A 357 2.47 -5.32 21.94
C ALA A 357 2.89 -6.63 22.64
N SER A 358 2.86 -7.77 21.94
CA SER A 358 3.30 -9.08 22.47
C SER A 358 4.83 -9.25 22.58
N ARG A 359 5.60 -8.29 22.05
CA ARG A 359 7.06 -8.32 21.98
C ARG A 359 7.67 -6.97 22.36
N ASN A 360 7.14 -6.35 23.41
CA ASN A 360 7.57 -5.04 23.91
C ASN A 360 7.67 -3.97 22.82
N TYR A 361 6.67 -3.95 21.94
CA TYR A 361 6.55 -3.00 20.84
C TYR A 361 7.74 -3.01 19.86
N ALA A 362 8.54 -4.07 19.84
CA ALA A 362 9.65 -4.21 18.90
C ALA A 362 9.16 -4.44 17.46
N GLY A 363 9.84 -3.77 16.51
CA GLY A 363 9.53 -3.83 15.09
C GLY A 363 8.23 -3.09 14.75
N GLY A 364 7.46 -3.61 13.79
CA GLY A 364 6.18 -3.00 13.41
C GLY A 364 6.33 -1.69 12.62
N PHE A 365 5.46 -0.72 12.88
CA PHE A 365 5.48 0.62 12.29
C PHE A 365 5.91 1.64 13.34
N ALA A 366 7.17 2.10 13.23
CA ALA A 366 7.81 2.92 14.25
C ALA A 366 7.06 4.24 14.51
N SER A 367 7.00 4.66 15.77
CA SER A 367 6.37 5.91 16.23
C SER A 367 6.89 7.13 15.48
N LYS A 368 8.19 7.21 15.16
CA LYS A 368 8.75 8.30 14.35
C LYS A 368 8.16 8.39 12.94
N LEU A 369 7.83 7.25 12.34
CA LEU A 369 7.21 7.21 11.02
C LEU A 369 5.74 7.61 11.11
N MET A 370 5.05 7.22 12.17
CA MET A 370 3.69 7.70 12.44
C MET A 370 3.66 9.21 12.65
N ALA A 371 4.56 9.76 13.49
CA ALA A 371 4.70 11.20 13.70
C ALA A 371 4.97 11.93 12.38
N LYS A 372 5.87 11.40 11.53
CA LYS A 372 6.15 11.95 10.19
C LYS A 372 4.89 12.00 9.32
N ASP A 373 4.14 10.89 9.24
CA ASP A 373 2.94 10.82 8.41
C ASP A 373 1.80 11.72 8.94
N LEU A 374 1.71 11.90 10.26
CA LEU A 374 0.79 12.84 10.89
C LEU A 374 1.19 14.29 10.65
N ASN A 375 2.49 14.60 10.59
CA ASN A 375 2.95 15.92 10.17
C ASN A 375 2.54 16.23 8.73
N LEU A 376 2.65 15.25 7.80
CA LEU A 376 2.15 15.39 6.44
C LEU A 376 0.63 15.63 6.40
N ALA A 377 -0.12 14.95 7.29
CA ALA A 377 -1.56 15.17 7.44
C ALA A 377 -1.87 16.59 7.94
N ALA A 378 -1.15 17.07 8.96
CA ALA A 378 -1.30 18.41 9.52
C ALA A 378 -1.04 19.49 8.46
N THR A 379 0.08 19.40 7.74
CA THR A 379 0.37 20.32 6.62
C THR A 379 -0.73 20.26 5.55
N SER A 380 -1.22 19.07 5.19
CA SER A 380 -2.30 18.93 4.20
C SER A 380 -3.62 19.57 4.66
N VAL A 381 -3.93 19.53 5.96
CA VAL A 381 -5.10 20.18 6.57
C VAL A 381 -4.98 21.70 6.49
N GLU A 382 -3.82 22.25 6.82
CA GLU A 382 -3.53 23.69 6.72
C GLU A 382 -3.70 24.19 5.28
N GLU A 383 -3.13 23.48 4.32
CA GLU A 383 -3.23 23.81 2.90
C GLU A 383 -4.67 23.75 2.37
N ALA A 384 -5.47 22.82 2.88
CA ALA A 384 -6.87 22.67 2.51
C ALA A 384 -7.80 23.66 3.24
N GLY A 385 -7.29 24.41 4.23
CA GLY A 385 -8.09 25.30 5.07
C GLY A 385 -9.13 24.58 5.93
N LEU A 386 -8.86 23.33 6.31
CA LEU A 386 -9.78 22.49 7.09
C LEU A 386 -9.58 22.62 8.59
N GLN A 387 -10.64 22.41 9.36
CA GLN A 387 -10.60 22.30 10.81
C GLN A 387 -10.60 20.83 11.22
N CYS A 388 -9.42 20.28 11.51
CA CYS A 388 -9.24 18.87 11.87
C CYS A 388 -8.52 18.73 13.24
N PRO A 389 -9.21 18.95 14.36
CA PRO A 389 -8.58 18.98 15.69
C PRO A 389 -7.89 17.66 16.06
N LEU A 390 -8.49 16.51 15.70
CA LEU A 390 -7.91 15.19 15.98
C LEU A 390 -6.57 14.97 15.25
N THR A 391 -6.36 15.60 14.10
CA THR A 391 -5.09 15.54 13.38
C THR A 391 -3.97 16.16 14.20
N TYR A 392 -4.19 17.38 14.72
CA TYR A 392 -3.19 18.09 15.51
C TYR A 392 -2.94 17.41 16.85
N GLN A 393 -3.98 16.94 17.55
CA GLN A 393 -3.80 16.19 18.80
C GLN A 393 -3.04 14.89 18.56
N ALA A 394 -3.38 14.13 17.52
CA ALA A 394 -2.65 12.90 17.22
C ALA A 394 -1.18 13.20 16.90
N HIS A 395 -0.91 14.23 16.10
CA HIS A 395 0.45 14.64 15.77
C HIS A 395 1.25 15.05 17.02
N GLU A 396 0.65 15.82 17.92
CA GLU A 396 1.25 16.23 19.18
C GLU A 396 1.62 15.03 20.06
N ILE A 397 0.68 14.10 20.27
CA ILE A 397 0.90 12.90 21.10
C ILE A 397 2.05 12.06 20.56
N TYR A 398 2.07 11.76 19.26
CA TYR A 398 3.17 10.96 18.69
C TYR A 398 4.50 11.72 18.66
N THR A 399 4.47 13.06 18.59
CA THR A 399 5.68 13.88 18.71
C THR A 399 6.24 13.85 20.13
N GLU A 400 5.39 13.94 21.15
CA GLU A 400 5.77 13.80 22.56
C GLU A 400 6.34 12.41 22.85
N LEU A 401 5.64 11.37 22.40
CA LEU A 401 6.09 9.98 22.50
C LEU A 401 7.50 9.76 21.92
N CYS A 402 7.81 10.40 20.77
CA CYS A 402 9.16 10.34 20.19
C CYS A 402 10.19 11.14 21.00
N LYS A 403 9.82 12.27 21.62
CA LYS A 403 10.74 13.05 22.47
C LYS A 403 11.09 12.30 23.75
N ASP A 404 10.21 11.42 24.21
CA ASP A 404 10.39 10.60 25.40
C ASP A 404 11.23 9.33 25.14
N GLY A 405 11.77 9.16 23.93
CA GLY A 405 12.69 8.06 23.59
C GLY A 405 12.02 6.80 23.02
N HIS A 406 10.75 6.88 22.63
CA HIS A 406 9.98 5.77 22.07
C HIS A 406 9.85 5.86 20.54
N GLU A 407 10.79 6.53 19.87
CA GLU A 407 10.71 6.84 18.44
C GLU A 407 10.92 5.60 17.54
N ILE A 408 11.63 4.59 18.04
CA ILE A 408 11.93 3.33 17.32
C ILE A 408 10.90 2.23 17.59
N GLU A 409 10.14 2.33 18.67
CA GLU A 409 9.10 1.38 19.04
C GLU A 409 7.89 1.51 18.11
N ASP A 410 7.11 0.44 17.97
CA ASP A 410 5.86 0.46 17.21
C ASP A 410 4.87 1.48 17.78
N PHE A 411 4.16 2.19 16.91
CA PHE A 411 3.21 3.25 17.27
C PHE A 411 2.11 2.82 18.26
N SER A 412 1.79 1.52 18.38
CA SER A 412 0.89 1.01 19.42
C SER A 412 1.43 1.13 20.85
N CYS A 413 2.73 1.43 21.02
CA CYS A 413 3.36 1.66 22.32
C CYS A 413 2.81 2.89 23.05
N VAL A 414 2.07 3.77 22.35
CA VAL A 414 1.33 4.89 22.94
C VAL A 414 0.41 4.47 24.09
N PHE A 415 -0.15 3.25 24.04
CA PHE A 415 -0.91 2.68 25.15
C PHE A 415 -0.09 2.63 26.45
N ARG A 416 1.12 2.08 26.38
CA ARG A 416 2.00 1.90 27.54
C ARG A 416 2.64 3.22 27.96
N HIS A 417 3.17 3.98 27.02
CA HIS A 417 4.07 5.10 27.31
C HIS A 417 3.38 6.46 27.45
N TYR A 418 2.26 6.68 26.74
CA TYR A 418 1.49 7.92 26.86
C TYR A 418 0.30 7.76 27.82
N TYR A 419 -0.51 6.72 27.63
CA TYR A 419 -1.70 6.48 28.46
C TYR A 419 -1.44 5.70 29.75
N SER A 420 -0.18 5.31 30.03
CA SER A 420 0.20 4.53 31.22
C SER A 420 -0.59 3.23 31.39
N GLY A 421 -1.00 2.62 30.26
CA GLY A 421 -1.70 1.35 30.21
C GLY A 421 -0.86 0.20 30.75
N LYS A 422 -1.53 -0.79 31.36
CA LYS A 422 -0.87 -1.93 32.00
C LYS A 422 -0.94 -3.16 31.10
N ASP A 423 0.04 -4.03 31.24
CA ASP A 423 0.02 -5.35 30.61
C ASP A 423 -1.13 -6.20 31.18
N GLU A 424 -1.73 -7.03 30.35
CA GLU A 424 -2.67 -8.06 30.79
C GLU A 424 -1.86 -9.27 31.30
N LEU A 425 -2.11 -9.66 32.55
CA LEU A 425 -1.42 -10.76 33.24
C LEU A 425 -2.04 -12.13 32.97
#